data_AF-A0A3D2U9W7-F1
#
_entry.id   AF-A0A3D2U9W7-F1
#
_cell.length_a   1.000
_cell.length_b   1.000
_cell.length_c   1.000
_cell.angle_alpha   90.00
_cell.angle_beta   90.00
_cell.angle_gamma   90.00
#
_symmetry.space_group_name_H-M   'P 1'
#
loop_
_entity.id
_entity.type
_entity.pdbx_description
1 polymer ?
#
loop_
_entity_poly.entity_id
_entity_poly.type
_entity_poly.pdbx_seq_one_letter_code
_entity_poly.pdbx_strand_id
1 'polypeptide(L)'
;SPVPWHSVPLLSTVTTPPWIIALILVETLSLSLPLLANRLANRGTRKTGTDTRPHQPPSPALAGLWCLAALALPLIVMLPSTPAHDGTRLYRPAFYFGAILAGTGFERLRRRFFDNNHPQKGWLAVIVLSVFATGTNMAIHPAGLSYYNVLVGGFNEAARPVRQPRSLPVPRRPLFEVSYWWELFNREAIQDMQVHLPQDARVTFFPENYGRHLLKEWGHLREDIQLTTTGDAQYMVMYARMGRLLDPRVQPSGSRFLHHTPIWEWKVKGVRVAVLVKINQRDHSSPGR
;
A
#
# COMPACT_ATOMS: atom_id res chain seq x y z
N SER A 1 -0.30 -18.31 -11.44
CA SER A 1 -1.44 -17.83 -12.26
C SER A 1 -1.12 -16.46 -12.80
N PRO A 2 -1.58 -16.11 -14.01
CA PRO A 2 -1.37 -14.78 -14.57
C PRO A 2 -2.13 -13.71 -13.79
N VAL A 3 -1.64 -12.47 -13.85
CA VAL A 3 -2.29 -11.31 -13.22
C VAL A 3 -3.58 -11.00 -13.98
N PRO A 4 -4.75 -10.90 -13.32
CA PRO A 4 -5.95 -10.38 -13.99
C PRO A 4 -5.68 -8.95 -14.47
N TRP A 5 -5.94 -8.64 -15.74
CA TRP A 5 -5.65 -7.33 -16.33
C TRP A 5 -6.22 -6.16 -15.52
N HIS A 6 -7.41 -6.33 -14.94
CA HIS A 6 -8.09 -5.29 -14.17
C HIS A 6 -7.44 -5.01 -12.81
N SER A 7 -6.54 -5.88 -12.34
CA SER A 7 -5.85 -5.67 -11.06
C SER A 7 -4.86 -4.50 -11.13
N VAL A 8 -4.28 -4.19 -12.29
CA VAL A 8 -3.35 -3.07 -12.47
C VAL A 8 -4.05 -1.72 -12.24
N PRO A 9 -5.15 -1.36 -12.96
CA PRO A 9 -5.86 -0.11 -12.69
C PRO A 9 -6.48 -0.09 -11.29
N LEU A 10 -6.98 -1.23 -10.78
CA LEU A 10 -7.51 -1.33 -9.42
C LEU A 10 -6.45 -1.02 -8.36
N LEU A 11 -5.32 -1.72 -8.40
CA LEU A 11 -4.21 -1.51 -7.45
C LEU A 11 -3.64 -0.10 -7.57
N SER A 12 -3.49 0.43 -8.78
CA SER A 12 -3.03 1.82 -8.97
C SER A 12 -3.97 2.82 -8.33
N THR A 13 -5.29 2.63 -8.49
CA THR A 13 -6.32 3.51 -7.90
C THR A 13 -6.40 3.39 -6.39
N VAL A 14 -6.25 2.18 -5.85
CA VAL A 14 -6.27 1.93 -4.40
C VAL A 14 -5.01 2.43 -3.72
N THR A 15 -3.85 2.39 -4.39
CA THR A 15 -2.56 2.74 -3.77
C THR A 15 -2.13 4.20 -3.97
N THR A 16 -2.62 4.85 -5.03
CA THR A 16 -2.22 6.23 -5.34
C THR A 16 -3.17 7.21 -4.65
N PRO A 17 -2.67 8.19 -3.88
CA PRO A 17 -3.52 9.22 -3.30
C PRO A 17 -4.44 9.89 -4.33
N PRO A 18 -5.74 10.12 -4.02
CA PRO A 18 -6.71 10.56 -5.04
C PRO A 18 -6.38 11.92 -5.66
N TRP A 19 -5.77 12.81 -4.88
CA TRP A 19 -5.35 14.11 -5.38
C TRP A 19 -4.24 14.00 -6.42
N ILE A 20 -3.32 13.01 -6.30
CA ILE A 20 -2.30 12.75 -7.33
C ILE A 20 -2.98 12.27 -8.61
N ILE A 21 -3.96 11.35 -8.50
CA ILE A 21 -4.75 10.89 -9.65
C ILE A 21 -5.43 12.07 -10.34
N ALA A 22 -6.07 12.96 -9.57
CA ALA A 22 -6.72 14.15 -10.11
C ALA A 22 -5.73 15.07 -10.86
N LEU A 23 -4.52 15.29 -10.34
CA LEU A 23 -3.51 16.10 -11.00
C LEU A 23 -3.00 15.46 -12.30
N ILE A 24 -2.80 14.15 -12.32
CA ILE A 24 -2.47 13.40 -13.55
C ILE A 24 -3.61 13.54 -14.58
N LEU A 25 -4.87 13.46 -14.14
CA LEU A 25 -6.04 13.67 -15.01
C LEU A 25 -6.08 15.10 -15.58
N VAL A 26 -5.77 16.12 -14.77
CA VAL A 26 -5.67 17.51 -15.26
C VAL A 26 -4.65 17.62 -16.39
N GLU A 27 -3.46 17.03 -16.25
CA GLU A 27 -2.44 17.05 -17.31
C GLU A 27 -2.92 16.29 -18.56
N THR A 28 -3.34 15.04 -18.40
CA THR A 28 -3.73 14.16 -19.52
C THR A 28 -4.96 14.67 -20.30
N LEU A 29 -5.95 15.24 -19.62
CA LEU A 29 -7.10 15.87 -20.25
C LEU A 29 -6.71 17.16 -20.97
N SER A 30 -5.82 17.96 -20.38
CA SER A 30 -5.31 19.18 -21.01
C SER A 30 -4.49 18.91 -22.28
N LEU A 31 -3.89 17.72 -22.40
CA LEU A 31 -3.20 17.27 -23.62
C LEU A 31 -4.19 16.76 -24.67
N SER A 32 -5.18 15.96 -24.26
CA SER A 32 -6.11 15.28 -25.17
C SER A 32 -7.20 16.20 -25.73
N LEU A 33 -7.69 17.17 -24.96
CA LEU A 33 -8.74 18.11 -25.39
C LEU A 33 -8.32 18.97 -26.60
N PRO A 34 -7.14 19.63 -26.62
CA PRO A 34 -6.69 20.39 -27.78
C PRO A 34 -6.37 19.51 -29.00
N LEU A 35 -5.85 18.30 -28.80
CA LEU A 35 -5.59 17.36 -29.89
C LEU A 35 -6.89 16.85 -30.53
N LEU A 36 -7.91 16.57 -29.71
CA LEU A 36 -9.24 16.18 -30.17
C LEU A 36 -9.94 17.36 -30.85
N ALA A 37 -9.92 18.54 -30.25
CA ALA A 37 -10.45 19.77 -30.82
C ALA A 37 -9.76 20.12 -32.14
N ASN A 38 -8.44 20.00 -32.24
CA ASN A 38 -7.71 20.21 -33.49
C ASN A 38 -7.97 19.11 -34.52
N ARG A 39 -8.22 17.86 -34.14
CA ARG A 39 -8.63 16.81 -35.11
C ARG A 39 -10.05 17.01 -35.63
N LEU A 40 -10.97 17.46 -34.77
CA LEU A 40 -12.33 17.82 -35.14
C LEU A 40 -12.37 19.12 -35.97
N ALA A 41 -11.57 20.11 -35.60
CA ALA A 41 -11.42 21.38 -36.31
C ALA A 41 -10.57 21.27 -37.58
N ASN A 42 -9.61 20.35 -37.69
CA ASN A 42 -8.88 20.07 -38.94
C ASN A 42 -9.74 19.32 -39.99
N ARG A 43 -11.04 19.11 -39.75
CA ARG A 43 -12.03 18.92 -40.84
C ARG A 43 -12.52 20.25 -41.44
N GLY A 44 -12.10 21.39 -40.92
CA GLY A 44 -12.44 22.73 -41.39
C GLY A 44 -11.43 23.77 -40.91
N THR A 45 -10.43 24.04 -41.74
CA THR A 45 -9.48 25.18 -41.69
C THR A 45 -8.30 25.11 -40.71
N ARG A 46 -7.11 25.20 -41.29
CA ARG A 46 -5.79 25.27 -40.66
C ARG A 46 -5.39 26.74 -40.55
N LYS A 47 -5.17 27.27 -39.34
CA LYS A 47 -4.39 28.50 -39.14
C LYS A 47 -3.41 28.34 -37.99
N THR A 48 -2.13 28.50 -38.33
CA THR A 48 -0.97 28.52 -37.45
C THR A 48 -0.71 29.94 -36.97
N GLY A 49 -0.56 30.10 -35.66
CA GLY A 49 0.00 31.30 -35.04
C GLY A 49 0.93 30.89 -33.91
N THR A 50 2.22 31.19 -34.06
CA THR A 50 3.27 31.01 -33.06
C THR A 50 3.21 32.16 -32.07
N ASP A 51 2.93 31.88 -30.79
CA ASP A 51 3.06 32.85 -29.70
C ASP A 51 4.15 32.35 -28.73
N THR A 52 5.20 33.15 -28.58
CA THR A 52 6.34 32.90 -27.70
C THR A 52 6.06 33.56 -26.35
N ARG A 53 5.93 32.76 -25.28
CA ARG A 53 5.78 33.25 -23.90
C ARG A 53 6.75 32.51 -22.96
N PRO A 54 7.20 33.17 -21.87
CA PRO A 54 8.24 32.63 -21.01
C PRO A 54 7.72 31.43 -20.20
N HIS A 55 8.56 30.40 -20.08
CA HIS A 55 8.28 29.09 -19.46
C HIS A 55 7.01 28.42 -19.98
N GLN A 56 7.03 27.96 -21.23
CA GLN A 56 5.95 27.17 -21.81
C GLN A 56 5.77 25.83 -21.05
N PRO A 57 4.53 25.35 -20.83
CA PRO A 57 4.31 23.97 -20.40
C PRO A 57 5.08 23.00 -21.31
N PRO A 58 5.45 21.79 -20.83
CA PRO A 58 6.18 20.81 -21.62
C PRO A 58 5.53 20.65 -23.00
N SER A 59 6.37 20.53 -24.03
CA SER A 59 5.86 20.34 -25.39
C SER A 59 4.89 19.15 -25.39
N PRO A 60 3.81 19.17 -26.18
CA PRO A 60 2.82 18.09 -26.19
C PRO A 60 3.46 16.72 -26.51
N ALA A 61 4.57 16.71 -27.24
CA ALA A 61 5.38 15.52 -27.49
C ALA A 61 6.07 14.98 -26.23
N LEU A 62 6.68 15.85 -25.41
CA LEU A 62 7.35 15.44 -24.18
C LEU A 62 6.34 14.94 -23.13
N ALA A 63 5.21 15.63 -22.98
CA ALA A 63 4.15 15.19 -22.08
C ALA A 63 3.51 13.87 -22.56
N GLY A 64 3.35 13.71 -23.89
CA GLY A 64 2.95 12.43 -24.49
C GLY A 64 3.93 11.30 -24.23
N LEU A 65 5.24 11.56 -24.29
CA LEU A 65 6.28 10.59 -23.95
C LEU A 65 6.21 10.17 -22.47
N TRP A 66 5.99 11.10 -21.55
CA TRP A 66 5.79 10.77 -20.13
C TRP A 66 4.52 9.95 -19.90
N CYS A 67 3.42 10.26 -20.60
CA CYS A 67 2.22 9.42 -20.57
C CYS A 67 2.49 8.00 -21.06
N LEU A 68 3.22 7.85 -22.19
CA LEU A 68 3.61 6.53 -22.68
C LEU A 68 4.49 5.79 -21.68
N ALA A 69 5.47 6.46 -21.07
CA ALA A 69 6.35 5.88 -20.07
C ALA A 69 5.60 5.50 -18.78
N ALA A 70 4.60 6.30 -18.37
CA ALA A 70 3.72 6.01 -17.25
C ALA A 70 2.74 4.86 -17.52
N LEU A 71 2.51 4.49 -18.78
CA LEU A 71 1.56 3.43 -19.16
C LEU A 71 2.23 2.15 -19.67
N ALA A 72 3.45 2.22 -20.19
CA ALA A 72 4.13 1.08 -20.82
C ALA A 72 4.21 -0.15 -19.91
N LEU A 73 4.76 0.00 -18.70
CA LEU A 73 4.86 -1.12 -17.75
C LEU A 73 3.50 -1.60 -17.23
N PRO A 74 2.57 -0.71 -16.80
CA PRO A 74 1.21 -1.14 -16.48
C PRO A 74 0.55 -1.98 -17.58
N LEU A 75 0.64 -1.53 -18.84
CA LEU A 75 0.06 -2.24 -19.99
C LEU A 75 0.71 -3.60 -20.23
N ILE A 76 2.04 -3.70 -20.09
CA ILE A 76 2.75 -4.99 -20.18
C ILE A 76 2.31 -5.93 -19.05
N VAL A 77 2.14 -5.42 -17.82
CA VAL A 77 1.69 -6.23 -16.68
C VAL A 77 0.25 -6.70 -16.83
N MET A 78 -0.57 -5.97 -17.60
CA MET A 78 -1.94 -6.37 -17.93
C MET A 78 -2.00 -7.51 -18.96
N LEU A 79 -0.89 -7.90 -19.60
CA LEU A 79 -0.86 -9.00 -20.55
C LEU A 79 -1.06 -10.35 -19.84
N PRO A 80 -1.79 -11.29 -20.46
CA PRO A 80 -2.14 -12.58 -19.86
C PRO A 80 -0.94 -13.50 -19.60
N SER A 81 0.23 -13.20 -20.15
CA SER A 81 1.47 -13.96 -19.95
C SER A 81 2.33 -13.43 -18.80
N THR A 82 1.99 -12.28 -18.20
CA THR A 82 2.83 -11.67 -17.16
C THR A 82 2.66 -12.40 -15.81
N PRO A 83 3.78 -12.83 -15.17
CA PRO A 83 3.72 -13.50 -13.88
C PRO A 83 3.14 -12.63 -12.77
N ALA A 84 2.22 -13.19 -11.97
CA ALA A 84 1.62 -12.51 -10.83
C ALA A 84 2.49 -12.59 -9.58
N HIS A 85 3.53 -11.77 -9.54
CA HIS A 85 4.38 -11.61 -8.36
C HIS A 85 4.49 -10.12 -7.99
N ASP A 86 4.58 -9.82 -6.69
CA ASP A 86 4.96 -8.49 -6.17
C ASP A 86 4.05 -7.26 -6.48
N GLY A 87 2.85 -7.45 -7.03
CA GLY A 87 1.80 -6.41 -7.10
C GLY A 87 2.24 -5.14 -7.84
N THR A 88 2.09 -3.97 -7.21
CA THR A 88 2.47 -2.66 -7.79
C THR A 88 3.98 -2.53 -8.04
N ARG A 89 4.82 -3.41 -7.49
CA ARG A 89 6.28 -3.37 -7.69
C ARG A 89 6.67 -3.64 -9.14
N LEU A 90 5.89 -4.45 -9.86
CA LEU A 90 6.15 -4.81 -11.26
C LEU A 90 6.17 -3.60 -12.20
N TYR A 91 5.39 -2.57 -11.88
CA TYR A 91 5.28 -1.35 -12.67
C TYR A 91 5.66 -0.11 -11.85
N ARG A 92 6.42 -0.28 -10.76
CA ARG A 92 6.84 0.84 -9.91
C ARG A 92 7.55 1.96 -10.68
N PRO A 93 8.41 1.69 -11.68
CA PRO A 93 9.05 2.76 -12.44
C PRO A 93 8.05 3.69 -13.16
N ALA A 94 6.85 3.20 -13.48
CA ALA A 94 5.81 4.02 -14.10
C ALA A 94 5.33 5.17 -13.18
N PHE A 95 5.38 4.98 -11.85
CA PHE A 95 5.00 6.02 -10.90
C PHE A 95 5.92 7.24 -10.92
N TYR A 96 7.20 7.11 -11.35
CA TYR A 96 8.08 8.27 -11.50
C TYR A 96 7.55 9.23 -12.57
N PHE A 97 7.10 8.69 -13.70
CA PHE A 97 6.47 9.48 -14.75
C PHE A 97 5.09 9.99 -14.34
N GLY A 98 4.33 9.21 -13.57
CA GLY A 98 3.11 9.67 -12.92
C GLY A 98 3.33 10.88 -12.01
N ALA A 99 4.41 10.92 -11.24
CA ALA A 99 4.77 12.05 -10.39
C ALA A 99 5.11 13.31 -11.22
N ILE A 100 5.83 13.15 -12.34
CA ILE A 100 6.11 14.25 -13.26
C ILE A 100 4.80 14.82 -13.84
N LEU A 101 3.89 13.94 -14.29
CA LEU A 101 2.57 14.35 -14.80
C LEU A 101 1.70 15.03 -13.73
N ALA A 102 1.77 14.56 -12.48
CA ALA A 102 1.08 15.22 -11.37
C ALA A 102 1.66 16.63 -11.12
N GLY A 103 2.98 16.78 -11.18
CA GLY A 103 3.66 18.07 -11.05
C GLY A 103 3.28 19.05 -12.15
N THR A 104 3.20 18.60 -13.40
CA THR A 104 2.81 19.45 -14.53
C THR A 104 1.32 19.79 -14.49
N GLY A 105 0.47 18.85 -14.08
CA GLY A 105 -0.95 19.08 -13.82
C GLY A 105 -1.18 20.13 -12.73
N PHE A 106 -0.38 20.07 -11.66
CA PHE A 106 -0.38 21.11 -10.62
C PHE A 106 0.08 22.45 -11.18
N GLU A 107 1.16 22.52 -11.96
CA GLU A 107 1.63 23.77 -12.58
C GLU A 107 0.57 24.39 -13.51
N ARG A 108 -0.20 23.59 -14.25
CA ARG A 108 -1.33 24.09 -15.05
C ARG A 108 -2.43 24.68 -14.17
N LEU A 109 -2.78 23.98 -13.09
CA LEU A 109 -3.76 24.48 -12.13
C LEU A 109 -3.27 25.80 -11.50
N ARG A 110 -1.97 25.85 -11.16
CA ARG A 110 -1.28 27.02 -10.65
C ARG A 110 -1.45 28.19 -11.61
N ARG A 111 -1.06 28.06 -12.86
CA ARG A 111 -1.20 29.16 -13.83
C ARG A 111 -2.64 29.59 -14.07
N ARG A 112 -3.56 28.62 -14.12
CA ARG A 112 -4.97 28.91 -14.39
C ARG A 112 -5.66 29.68 -13.25
N PHE A 113 -5.29 29.39 -12.01
CA PHE A 113 -6.00 29.91 -10.84
C PHE A 113 -5.17 30.86 -9.97
N PHE A 114 -3.85 30.88 -10.13
CA PHE A 114 -2.90 31.57 -9.25
C PHE A 114 -2.09 32.65 -9.97
N ASP A 115 -2.04 32.69 -11.31
CA ASP A 115 -1.35 33.78 -12.00
C ASP A 115 -2.20 35.07 -12.01
N ASN A 116 -1.64 36.09 -11.34
CA ASN A 116 -1.73 37.53 -11.54
C ASN A 116 -2.99 38.37 -11.30
N ASN A 117 -4.15 37.87 -10.84
CA ASN A 117 -5.24 38.79 -10.43
C ASN A 117 -5.89 38.54 -9.06
N HIS A 118 -5.68 37.38 -8.41
CA HIS A 118 -6.34 37.07 -7.13
C HIS A 118 -5.47 36.19 -6.20
N PRO A 119 -4.50 36.76 -5.46
CA PRO A 119 -3.62 35.98 -4.57
C PRO A 119 -4.38 35.18 -3.51
N GLN A 120 -5.55 35.65 -3.08
CA GLN A 120 -6.43 34.94 -2.16
C GLN A 120 -6.91 33.58 -2.71
N LYS A 121 -7.20 33.48 -4.01
CA LYS A 121 -7.61 32.22 -4.66
C LYS A 121 -6.44 31.25 -4.72
N GLY A 122 -5.24 31.77 -4.95
CA GLY A 122 -4.03 30.96 -4.91
C GLY A 122 -3.77 30.38 -3.53
N TRP A 123 -3.76 31.21 -2.49
CA TRP A 123 -3.62 30.73 -1.11
C TRP A 123 -4.72 29.74 -0.69
N LEU A 124 -5.98 30.00 -1.07
CA LEU A 124 -7.07 29.06 -0.82
C LEU A 124 -6.78 27.69 -1.47
N ALA A 125 -6.32 27.68 -2.72
CA ALA A 125 -6.00 26.44 -3.41
C ALA A 125 -4.78 25.72 -2.81
N VAL A 126 -3.74 26.44 -2.34
CA VAL A 126 -2.66 25.83 -1.54
C VAL A 126 -3.23 25.19 -0.28
N ILE A 127 -4.03 25.93 0.49
CA ILE A 127 -4.63 25.43 1.74
C ILE A 127 -5.47 24.18 1.47
N VAL A 128 -6.33 24.21 0.45
CA VAL A 128 -7.16 23.06 0.06
C VAL A 128 -6.25 21.86 -0.28
N LEU A 129 -5.25 22.02 -1.12
CA LEU A 129 -4.34 20.93 -1.48
C LEU A 129 -3.54 20.42 -0.27
N SER A 130 -3.07 21.29 0.62
CA SER A 130 -2.38 20.91 1.84
C SER A 130 -3.29 20.14 2.80
N VAL A 131 -4.54 20.57 2.98
CA VAL A 131 -5.55 19.87 3.79
C VAL A 131 -5.86 18.50 3.19
N PHE A 132 -6.03 18.40 1.87
CA PHE A 132 -6.25 17.11 1.20
C PHE A 132 -5.02 16.19 1.31
N ALA A 133 -3.82 16.70 1.06
CA ALA A 133 -2.58 15.92 1.15
C ALA A 133 -2.35 15.41 2.58
N THR A 134 -2.50 16.29 3.58
CA THR A 134 -2.32 15.94 4.99
C THR A 134 -3.43 15.00 5.47
N GLY A 135 -4.69 15.31 5.17
CA GLY A 135 -5.84 14.49 5.56
C GLY A 135 -5.80 13.08 4.96
N THR A 136 -5.42 12.96 3.68
CA THR A 136 -5.24 11.64 3.05
C THR A 136 -4.10 10.85 3.67
N ASN A 137 -3.00 11.50 4.07
CA ASN A 137 -1.89 10.85 4.77
C ASN A 137 -2.29 10.42 6.20
N MET A 138 -2.99 11.28 6.94
CA MET A 138 -3.49 10.96 8.28
C MET A 138 -4.48 9.79 8.29
N ALA A 139 -5.28 9.64 7.22
CA ALA A 139 -6.23 8.54 7.08
C ALA A 139 -5.57 7.16 6.90
N ILE A 140 -4.34 7.13 6.36
CA ILE A 140 -3.56 5.89 6.22
C ILE A 140 -2.58 5.67 7.38
N HIS A 141 -2.23 6.72 8.14
CA HIS A 141 -1.34 6.60 9.30
C HIS A 141 -1.92 5.67 10.39
N PRO A 142 -1.12 4.79 11.01
CA PRO A 142 0.35 4.64 10.86
C PRO A 142 0.80 3.69 9.75
N ALA A 143 -0.12 3.13 8.98
CA ALA A 143 0.16 2.12 7.97
C ALA A 143 0.54 2.73 6.59
N GLY A 144 1.46 3.69 6.58
CA GLY A 144 1.88 4.43 5.37
C GLY A 144 2.61 3.62 4.29
N LEU A 145 3.13 2.44 4.62
CA LEU A 145 3.73 1.46 3.71
C LEU A 145 2.70 0.44 3.19
N SER A 146 1.49 0.45 3.73
CA SER A 146 0.43 -0.43 3.28
C SER A 146 -0.24 0.10 2.00
N TYR A 147 -0.59 -0.83 1.12
CA TYR A 147 -1.04 -0.55 -0.25
C TYR A 147 -2.53 -0.17 -0.34
N TYR A 148 -2.94 0.93 0.31
CA TYR A 148 -4.28 1.51 0.18
C TYR A 148 -4.31 3.02 0.47
N ASN A 149 -5.42 3.68 0.14
CA ASN A 149 -5.63 5.12 0.32
C ASN A 149 -7.00 5.42 0.95
N VAL A 150 -7.35 6.71 1.04
CA VAL A 150 -8.62 7.16 1.62
C VAL A 150 -9.88 6.73 0.83
N LEU A 151 -9.79 6.41 -0.47
CA LEU A 151 -10.96 5.98 -1.26
C LEU A 151 -11.50 4.63 -0.83
N VAL A 152 -10.67 3.79 -0.21
CA VAL A 152 -11.10 2.52 0.38
C VAL A 152 -11.34 2.64 1.89
N GLY A 153 -11.41 3.87 2.42
CA GLY A 153 -11.71 4.17 3.82
C GLY A 153 -10.49 4.18 4.76
N GLY A 154 -9.27 4.20 4.21
CA GLY A 154 -8.04 4.28 5.01
C GLY A 154 -7.76 3.03 5.84
N PHE A 155 -6.98 3.16 6.91
CA PHE A 155 -6.47 2.01 7.69
C PHE A 155 -7.58 1.16 8.33
N ASN A 156 -8.58 1.79 8.93
CA ASN A 156 -9.63 1.06 9.66
C ASN A 156 -10.53 0.25 8.73
N GLU A 157 -10.98 0.85 7.61
CA GLU A 157 -11.81 0.13 6.64
C GLU A 157 -11.00 -0.91 5.86
N ALA A 158 -9.70 -0.66 5.61
CA ALA A 158 -8.82 -1.66 5.01
C ALA A 158 -8.73 -2.93 5.86
N ALA A 159 -8.76 -2.78 7.19
CA ALA A 159 -8.74 -3.86 8.16
C ALA A 159 -10.12 -4.46 8.46
N ARG A 160 -11.21 -3.87 7.98
CA ARG A 160 -12.56 -4.31 8.28
C ARG A 160 -12.81 -5.73 7.74
N PRO A 161 -13.27 -6.67 8.57
CA PRO A 161 -13.63 -7.99 8.11
C PRO A 161 -14.82 -7.95 7.15
N VAL A 162 -14.62 -8.46 5.93
CA VAL A 162 -15.67 -8.60 4.92
C VAL A 162 -15.94 -10.07 4.65
N ARG A 163 -17.19 -10.40 4.32
CA ARG A 163 -17.56 -11.76 3.91
C ARG A 163 -17.00 -12.02 2.51
N GLN A 164 -16.18 -13.04 2.39
CA GLN A 164 -15.53 -13.44 1.14
C GLN A 164 -16.22 -14.68 0.54
N PRO A 165 -15.98 -15.00 -0.75
CA PRO A 165 -16.48 -16.21 -1.38
C PRO A 165 -16.10 -17.48 -0.60
N ARG A 166 -16.96 -18.50 -0.65
CA ARG A 166 -16.76 -19.79 0.06
C ARG A 166 -15.50 -20.56 -0.37
N SER A 167 -14.88 -20.20 -1.49
CA SER A 167 -13.64 -20.81 -1.98
C SER A 167 -12.41 -20.43 -1.17
N LEU A 168 -12.51 -19.47 -0.24
CA LEU A 168 -11.40 -19.05 0.60
C LEU A 168 -11.44 -19.72 1.98
N PRO A 169 -10.28 -20.07 2.58
CA PRO A 169 -10.22 -20.83 3.84
C PRO A 169 -10.82 -20.10 5.05
N VAL A 170 -10.86 -18.78 5.02
CA VAL A 170 -11.46 -17.95 6.08
C VAL A 170 -12.54 -17.06 5.47
N PRO A 171 -13.83 -17.28 5.80
CA PRO A 171 -14.95 -16.63 5.13
C PRO A 171 -15.15 -15.16 5.54
N ARG A 172 -14.57 -14.74 6.67
CA ARG A 172 -14.58 -13.34 7.13
C ARG A 172 -13.15 -12.90 7.42
N ARG A 173 -12.62 -12.00 6.58
CA ARG A 173 -11.24 -11.50 6.70
C ARG A 173 -11.14 -10.05 6.22
N PRO A 174 -10.09 -9.31 6.60
CA PRO A 174 -9.84 -7.97 6.05
C PRO A 174 -9.87 -7.96 4.52
N LEU A 175 -10.38 -6.86 3.94
CA LEU A 175 -10.46 -6.70 2.49
C LEU A 175 -9.07 -6.51 1.87
N PHE A 176 -8.18 -5.79 2.57
CA PHE A 176 -6.82 -5.47 2.12
C PHE A 176 -5.76 -6.00 3.10
N GLU A 177 -4.50 -5.85 2.70
CA GLU A 177 -3.38 -6.00 3.65
C GLU A 177 -3.48 -4.92 4.72
N VAL A 178 -3.40 -5.33 5.99
CA VAL A 178 -3.54 -4.42 7.14
C VAL A 178 -2.25 -3.66 7.41
N SER A 179 -1.11 -4.36 7.32
CA SER A 179 0.21 -3.81 7.57
C SER A 179 1.21 -4.35 6.55
N TYR A 180 2.25 -3.59 6.22
CA TYR A 180 3.42 -4.12 5.53
C TYR A 180 4.36 -4.83 6.51
N TRP A 181 5.38 -5.54 6.00
CA TRP A 181 6.33 -6.27 6.83
C TRP A 181 6.96 -5.35 7.89
N TRP A 182 6.88 -5.74 9.17
CA TRP A 182 7.46 -5.02 10.31
C TRP A 182 6.94 -3.59 10.56
N GLU A 183 6.02 -3.09 9.75
CA GLU A 183 5.58 -1.69 9.77
C GLU A 183 4.93 -1.29 11.11
N LEU A 184 3.94 -2.08 11.55
CA LEU A 184 3.17 -1.80 12.76
C LEU A 184 3.62 -2.67 13.95
N PHE A 185 4.61 -3.53 13.74
CA PHE A 185 5.27 -4.29 14.79
C PHE A 185 6.60 -3.60 15.12
N ASN A 186 6.48 -2.41 15.71
CA ASN A 186 7.56 -1.49 16.01
C ASN A 186 8.25 -1.84 17.35
N ARG A 187 9.23 -1.03 17.77
CA ARG A 187 9.99 -1.24 19.01
C ARG A 187 9.10 -1.35 20.24
N GLU A 188 8.07 -0.51 20.35
CA GLU A 188 7.11 -0.53 21.47
C GLU A 188 6.36 -1.86 21.51
N ALA A 189 5.81 -2.30 20.37
CA ALA A 189 5.13 -3.58 20.26
C ALA A 189 6.05 -4.76 20.61
N ILE A 190 7.32 -4.70 20.17
CA ILE A 190 8.33 -5.73 20.46
C ILE A 190 8.65 -5.77 21.96
N GLN A 191 8.82 -4.62 22.62
CA GLN A 191 9.10 -4.55 24.05
C GLN A 191 7.91 -5.05 24.88
N ASP A 192 6.71 -4.61 24.55
CA ASP A 192 5.46 -4.99 25.22
C ASP A 192 5.21 -6.51 25.11
N MET A 193 5.34 -7.07 23.90
CA MET A 193 5.22 -8.51 23.66
C MET A 193 6.12 -9.35 24.57
N GLN A 194 7.36 -8.91 24.80
CA GLN A 194 8.35 -9.70 25.54
C GLN A 194 8.03 -9.83 27.02
N VAL A 195 7.27 -8.90 27.60
CA VAL A 195 6.80 -8.98 28.99
C VAL A 195 5.94 -10.24 29.21
N HIS A 196 5.27 -10.71 28.16
CA HIS A 196 4.40 -11.89 28.19
C HIS A 196 5.13 -13.20 27.92
N LEU A 197 6.43 -13.15 27.62
CA LEU A 197 7.24 -14.33 27.36
C LEU A 197 7.97 -14.77 28.64
N PRO A 198 7.87 -16.06 29.03
CA PRO A 198 8.66 -16.58 30.14
C PRO A 198 10.15 -16.56 29.81
N GLN A 199 10.97 -16.77 30.84
CA GLN A 199 12.40 -16.95 30.64
C GLN A 199 12.69 -18.13 29.69
N ASP A 200 13.70 -17.99 28.83
CA ASP A 200 14.15 -19.02 27.88
C ASP A 200 13.07 -19.44 26.85
N ALA A 201 12.12 -18.54 26.55
CA ALA A 201 11.03 -18.82 25.64
C ALA A 201 11.53 -19.19 24.23
N ARG A 202 11.04 -20.32 23.71
CA ARG A 202 11.25 -20.72 22.31
C ARG A 202 10.19 -20.09 21.41
N VAL A 203 10.61 -19.13 20.60
CA VAL A 203 9.74 -18.24 19.82
C VAL A 203 10.00 -18.42 18.33
N THR A 204 8.93 -18.49 17.55
CA THR A 204 8.97 -18.34 16.09
C THR A 204 8.12 -17.15 15.65
N PHE A 205 8.32 -16.71 14.40
CA PHE A 205 7.57 -15.62 13.77
C PHE A 205 6.85 -16.16 12.54
N PHE A 206 5.59 -15.79 12.39
CA PHE A 206 4.79 -16.14 11.23
C PHE A 206 3.95 -14.96 10.73
N PRO A 207 3.89 -14.68 9.43
CA PRO A 207 4.67 -15.31 8.38
C PRO A 207 6.16 -15.05 8.54
N GLU A 208 6.96 -16.06 8.26
CA GLU A 208 8.40 -15.92 8.30
C GLU A 208 8.85 -15.06 7.12
N ASN A 209 9.55 -13.98 7.44
CA ASN A 209 10.26 -13.16 6.47
C ASN A 209 11.62 -12.81 7.07
N TYR A 210 12.55 -12.39 6.21
CA TYR A 210 13.87 -11.94 6.64
C TYR A 210 13.74 -10.91 7.76
N GLY A 211 14.53 -11.07 8.83
CA GLY A 211 14.64 -10.07 9.90
C GLY A 211 14.51 -10.57 11.33
N ARG A 212 13.95 -11.76 11.60
CA ARG A 212 13.81 -12.23 13.00
C ARG A 212 15.16 -12.35 13.72
N HIS A 213 16.19 -12.82 13.02
CA HIS A 213 17.55 -12.94 13.56
C HIS A 213 18.18 -11.56 13.80
N LEU A 214 17.91 -10.60 12.90
CA LEU A 214 18.33 -9.20 13.06
C LEU A 214 17.74 -8.56 14.32
N LEU A 215 16.50 -8.91 14.71
CA LEU A 215 15.93 -8.40 15.96
C LEU A 215 16.75 -8.84 17.18
N LYS A 216 17.32 -10.04 17.16
CA LYS A 216 18.21 -10.52 18.23
C LYS A 216 19.58 -9.85 18.12
N GLU A 217 20.18 -9.83 16.93
CA GLU A 217 21.50 -9.19 16.69
C GLU A 217 21.52 -7.70 17.04
N TRP A 218 20.41 -6.98 16.82
CA TRP A 218 20.28 -5.56 17.15
C TRP A 218 19.85 -5.29 18.59
N GLY A 219 19.73 -6.33 19.43
CA GLY A 219 19.36 -6.19 20.84
C GLY A 219 17.91 -5.71 21.05
N HIS A 220 17.01 -5.97 20.10
CA HIS A 220 15.57 -5.69 20.27
C HIS A 220 14.85 -6.82 21.02
N LEU A 221 15.40 -8.03 20.98
CA LEU A 221 14.92 -9.17 21.75
C LEU A 221 15.79 -9.38 23.00
N ARG A 222 15.18 -9.84 24.10
CA ARG A 222 15.90 -10.29 25.30
C ARG A 222 16.82 -11.45 24.92
N GLU A 223 18.00 -11.49 25.54
CA GLU A 223 19.04 -12.49 25.26
C GLU A 223 18.57 -13.93 25.48
N ASP A 224 17.71 -14.15 26.47
CA ASP A 224 17.16 -15.46 26.83
C ASP A 224 16.18 -16.02 25.77
N ILE A 225 15.61 -15.17 24.92
CA ILE A 225 14.65 -15.63 23.90
C ILE A 225 15.36 -16.47 22.85
N GLN A 226 14.90 -17.70 22.67
CA GLN A 226 15.43 -18.65 21.71
C GLN A 226 14.59 -18.59 20.43
N LEU A 227 15.17 -18.08 19.34
CA LEU A 227 14.51 -18.09 18.03
C LEU A 227 14.63 -19.48 17.41
N THR A 228 13.51 -20.15 17.18
CA THR A 228 13.47 -21.52 16.66
C THR A 228 12.60 -21.63 15.43
N THR A 229 12.64 -22.80 14.79
CA THR A 229 11.66 -23.14 13.73
C THR A 229 10.28 -23.39 14.35
N THR A 230 9.25 -23.44 13.51
CA THR A 230 7.87 -23.70 13.93
C THR A 230 7.69 -25.06 14.63
N GLY A 231 8.52 -26.06 14.31
CA GLY A 231 8.44 -27.38 14.94
C GLY A 231 8.81 -27.39 16.42
N ASP A 232 9.78 -26.56 16.82
CA ASP A 232 10.35 -26.54 18.18
C ASP A 232 9.85 -25.36 19.03
N ALA A 233 9.19 -24.39 18.39
CA ALA A 233 8.70 -23.19 19.04
C ALA A 233 7.54 -23.50 20.00
N GLN A 234 7.56 -22.90 21.18
CA GLN A 234 6.43 -22.94 22.12
C GLN A 234 5.46 -21.80 21.83
N TYR A 235 5.99 -20.67 21.37
CA TYR A 235 5.27 -19.44 21.10
C TYR A 235 5.45 -19.00 19.64
N MET A 236 4.41 -18.44 19.07
CA MET A 236 4.42 -17.88 17.73
C MET A 236 3.95 -16.43 17.77
N VAL A 237 4.82 -15.54 17.31
CA VAL A 237 4.47 -14.15 17.02
C VAL A 237 3.86 -14.10 15.63
N MET A 238 2.69 -13.50 15.51
CA MET A 238 1.99 -13.36 14.25
C MET A 238 1.66 -11.90 14.00
N TYR A 239 1.96 -11.37 12.83
CA TYR A 239 1.65 -9.99 12.46
C TYR A 239 0.84 -9.93 11.17
N ALA A 240 0.10 -8.84 11.00
CA ALA A 240 -1.05 -8.72 10.11
C ALA A 240 -0.70 -8.60 8.61
N ARG A 241 0.01 -9.62 8.10
CA ARG A 241 0.23 -9.91 6.68
C ARG A 241 -0.83 -10.89 6.20
N MET A 242 -2.01 -10.37 5.89
CA MET A 242 -3.22 -11.15 5.63
C MET A 242 -3.06 -12.10 4.44
N GLY A 243 -2.39 -11.68 3.37
CA GLY A 243 -2.16 -12.52 2.20
C GLY A 243 -1.35 -13.78 2.51
N ARG A 244 -0.44 -13.72 3.49
CA ARG A 244 0.36 -14.86 3.95
C ARG A 244 -0.31 -15.62 5.07
N LEU A 245 -0.96 -14.93 6.02
CA LEU A 245 -1.70 -15.56 7.11
C LEU A 245 -2.85 -16.43 6.59
N LEU A 246 -3.48 -16.00 5.49
CA LEU A 246 -4.68 -16.61 4.94
C LEU A 246 -4.40 -17.46 3.71
N ASP A 247 -3.12 -17.76 3.43
CA ASP A 247 -2.75 -18.73 2.41
C ASP A 247 -3.31 -20.12 2.82
N PRO A 248 -4.10 -20.79 1.96
CA PRO A 248 -4.67 -22.10 2.27
C PRO A 248 -3.64 -23.16 2.69
N ARG A 249 -2.39 -23.00 2.25
CA ARG A 249 -1.30 -23.99 2.46
C ARG A 249 -0.68 -23.93 3.85
N VAL A 250 -0.98 -22.89 4.63
CA VAL A 250 -0.33 -22.60 5.93
C VAL A 250 -1.32 -22.58 7.10
N GLN A 251 -2.50 -23.18 6.92
CA GLN A 251 -3.46 -23.43 8.01
C GLN A 251 -2.82 -24.26 9.13
N PRO A 252 -3.14 -24.01 10.42
CA PRO A 252 -4.24 -23.17 10.93
C PRO A 252 -3.86 -21.71 11.24
N SER A 253 -2.73 -21.20 10.72
CA SER A 253 -2.14 -19.91 11.15
C SER A 253 -3.10 -18.71 11.01
N GLY A 254 -3.80 -18.57 9.89
CA GLY A 254 -4.76 -17.47 9.69
C GLY A 254 -5.93 -17.48 10.67
N SER A 255 -6.44 -18.67 11.00
CA SER A 255 -7.50 -18.83 12.00
C SER A 255 -7.01 -18.44 13.40
N ARG A 256 -5.77 -18.81 13.77
CA ARG A 256 -5.15 -18.40 15.04
C ARG A 256 -5.06 -16.89 15.16
N PHE A 257 -4.65 -16.18 14.11
CA PHE A 257 -4.58 -14.72 14.14
C PHE A 257 -5.96 -14.06 14.31
N LEU A 258 -6.97 -14.57 13.60
CA LEU A 258 -8.28 -13.91 13.52
C LEU A 258 -9.24 -14.31 14.66
N HIS A 259 -9.15 -15.54 15.16
CA HIS A 259 -10.22 -16.12 15.99
C HIS A 259 -9.74 -16.64 17.35
N HIS A 260 -8.46 -16.99 17.51
CA HIS A 260 -7.98 -17.41 18.83
C HIS A 260 -7.81 -16.22 19.77
N THR A 261 -7.96 -16.51 21.07
CA THR A 261 -7.54 -15.60 22.16
C THR A 261 -6.03 -15.67 22.28
N PRO A 262 -5.30 -14.60 21.97
CA PRO A 262 -3.86 -14.59 22.08
C PRO A 262 -3.42 -14.34 23.53
N ILE A 263 -2.17 -14.70 23.86
CA ILE A 263 -1.58 -14.35 25.16
C ILE A 263 -1.16 -12.89 25.22
N TRP A 264 -0.97 -12.27 24.06
CA TRP A 264 -0.73 -10.84 23.89
C TRP A 264 -1.23 -10.39 22.52
N GLU A 265 -1.79 -9.18 22.43
CA GLU A 265 -2.17 -8.56 21.17
C GLU A 265 -1.73 -7.10 21.10
N TRP A 266 -1.19 -6.72 19.94
CA TRP A 266 -0.94 -5.32 19.60
C TRP A 266 -2.08 -4.81 18.74
N LYS A 267 -2.70 -3.72 19.18
CA LYS A 267 -3.77 -3.03 18.45
C LYS A 267 -3.40 -1.60 18.15
N VAL A 268 -3.64 -1.17 16.92
CA VAL A 268 -3.47 0.21 16.50
C VAL A 268 -4.84 0.72 16.05
N LYS A 269 -5.33 1.82 16.64
CA LYS A 269 -6.68 2.36 16.36
C LYS A 269 -7.79 1.28 16.42
N GLY A 270 -7.67 0.31 17.32
CA GLY A 270 -8.61 -0.81 17.47
C GLY A 270 -8.41 -1.97 16.49
N VAL A 271 -7.52 -1.84 15.50
CA VAL A 271 -7.17 -2.89 14.53
C VAL A 271 -6.07 -3.79 15.12
N ARG A 272 -6.30 -5.10 15.13
CA ARG A 272 -5.29 -6.10 15.54
C ARG A 272 -4.19 -6.20 14.48
N VAL A 273 -2.96 -5.86 14.85
CA VAL A 273 -1.80 -5.82 13.94
C VAL A 273 -0.74 -6.87 14.26
N ALA A 274 -0.65 -7.30 15.52
CA ALA A 274 0.20 -8.42 15.93
C ALA A 274 -0.44 -9.17 17.09
N VAL A 275 -0.12 -10.46 17.20
CA VAL A 275 -0.51 -11.32 18.30
C VAL A 275 0.62 -12.26 18.66
N LEU A 276 0.63 -12.71 19.90
CA LEU A 276 1.46 -13.79 20.39
C LEU A 276 0.54 -14.92 20.81
N VAL A 277 0.80 -16.13 20.32
CA VAL A 277 0.00 -17.32 20.63
C VAL A 277 0.90 -18.47 21.07
N LYS A 278 0.40 -19.32 21.96
CA LYS A 278 1.05 -20.59 22.32
C LYS A 278 0.67 -21.64 21.27
N ILE A 279 1.66 -22.32 20.68
CA ILE A 279 1.42 -23.24 19.55
C ILE A 279 1.71 -24.71 19.84
N ASN A 280 2.59 -24.99 20.81
CA ASN A 280 2.97 -26.34 21.19
C ASN A 280 2.73 -26.54 22.70
N GLN A 281 1.63 -27.21 23.04
CA GLN A 281 1.49 -27.90 24.32
C GLN A 281 2.09 -29.29 24.17
N ARG A 282 3.42 -29.41 24.11
CA ARG A 282 4.03 -30.65 24.59
C ARG A 282 4.08 -30.50 26.10
N ASP A 283 3.08 -31.04 26.78
CA ASP A 283 3.18 -31.30 28.21
C ASP A 283 4.39 -32.22 28.39
N HIS A 284 5.49 -31.67 28.93
CA HIS A 284 6.58 -32.48 29.47
C HIS A 284 6.21 -33.11 30.82
N SER A 285 4.91 -33.25 31.10
CA SER A 285 4.33 -33.86 32.31
C SER A 285 3.53 -35.11 31.96
N SER A 286 4.15 -36.06 31.26
CA SER A 286 3.81 -37.47 31.43
C SER A 286 5.05 -38.17 31.97
N PRO A 287 5.19 -38.32 33.31
CA PRO A 287 6.08 -39.33 33.83
C PRO A 287 5.55 -40.68 33.38
N GLY A 288 6.46 -41.56 32.96
CA GLY A 288 6.13 -42.83 32.33
C GLY A 288 5.01 -43.60 33.00
N ARG A 289 4.15 -44.19 32.16
CA ARG A 289 3.43 -45.41 32.48
C ARG A 289 3.63 -46.37 31.32
#